data_AF-A0A7J9KIF1-F1
#
_entry.id   AF-A0A7J9KIF1-F1
#
_cell.length_a   1.000
_cell.length_b   1.000
_cell.length_c   1.000
_cell.angle_alpha   90.00
_cell.angle_beta   90.00
_cell.angle_gamma   90.00
#
_symmetry.space_group_name_H-M   'P 1'
#
loop_
_entity.id
_entity.type
_entity.pdbx_description
1 polymer ?
#
loop_
_entity_poly.entity_id
_entity_poly.type
_entity_poly.pdbx_seq_one_letter_code
_entity_poly.pdbx_strand_id
1 'polypeptide(L)'
;MAGDFNAILRCDERQGGAVSLNVGCSKGEEGERPFRFLVSWLTDPEFQDVVTKSWRVKEKYNSSRLREREAELQFEIESILNQEELFWAQKSRCEWLYNGDCNTRFFHSRTLKRRK
;
A
#
# COMPACT_ATOMS: atom_id res chain seq x y z
N MET A 1 -6.37 -12.88 -21.74
CA MET A 1 -6.61 -11.60 -21.05
C MET A 1 -6.20 -11.81 -19.60
N ALA A 2 -4.95 -11.48 -19.26
CA ALA A 2 -4.47 -11.55 -17.88
C ALA A 2 -4.93 -10.27 -17.18
N GLY A 3 -5.81 -10.42 -16.19
CA GLY A 3 -6.22 -9.33 -15.31
C GLY A 3 -5.16 -9.14 -14.23
N ASP A 4 -4.82 -7.88 -13.97
CA ASP A 4 -4.01 -7.46 -12.84
C ASP A 4 -4.79 -7.71 -11.54
N PHE A 5 -4.27 -8.59 -10.68
CA PHE A 5 -4.90 -8.96 -9.40
C PHE A 5 -4.65 -7.93 -8.28
N ASN A 6 -3.94 -6.82 -8.55
CA ASN A 6 -3.77 -5.74 -7.57
C ASN A 6 -4.98 -4.81 -7.43
N ALA A 7 -6.09 -5.09 -8.13
CA ALA A 7 -7.26 -4.20 -8.16
C ALA A 7 -8.30 -4.41 -7.04
N ILE A 8 -8.04 -5.25 -6.04
CA ILE A 8 -9.00 -5.50 -4.94
C ILE A 8 -8.42 -5.03 -3.61
N LEU A 9 -8.23 -3.71 -3.46
CA LEU A 9 -8.26 -3.04 -2.15
C LEU A 9 -8.32 -1.51 -2.22
N ARG A 10 -8.97 -0.93 -3.25
CA ARG A 10 -9.40 0.46 -3.18
C ARG A 10 -10.78 0.64 -3.81
N CYS A 11 -11.63 1.31 -3.04
CA CYS A 11 -12.89 1.95 -3.44
C CYS A 11 -14.18 1.16 -3.19
N ASP A 12 -14.70 1.31 -1.97
CA ASP A 12 -16.05 1.81 -1.71
C ASP A 12 -15.84 2.94 -0.66
N GLU A 13 -16.20 4.21 -0.81
CA GLU A 13 -17.50 4.79 -1.14
C GLU A 13 -17.33 6.09 -1.96
N ARG A 14 -18.17 6.27 -2.98
CA ARG A 14 -18.53 7.62 -3.48
C ARG A 14 -20.00 7.87 -3.17
N GLN A 15 -20.27 8.61 -2.09
CA GLN A 15 -21.38 9.56 -2.08
C GLN A 15 -20.82 10.95 -2.31
N GLY A 16 -21.46 11.67 -3.23
CA GLY A 16 -20.93 12.89 -3.83
C GLY A 16 -20.96 14.13 -2.94
N GLY A 17 -20.34 15.18 -3.48
CA GLY A 17 -20.67 16.56 -3.16
C GLY A 17 -19.57 17.35 -2.44
N ALA A 18 -19.27 18.50 -3.02
CA ALA A 18 -18.53 19.65 -2.50
C ALA A 18 -16.99 19.54 -2.40
N VAL A 19 -16.34 20.23 -3.35
CA VAL A 19 -14.98 20.77 -3.20
C VAL A 19 -14.96 21.67 -1.96
N SER A 20 -14.09 21.38 -1.00
CA SER A 20 -13.75 22.28 0.09
C SER A 20 -12.23 22.27 0.28
N LEU A 21 -11.57 23.19 -0.39
CA LEU A 21 -10.21 23.62 -0.02
C LEU A 21 -10.34 24.39 1.29
N ASN A 22 -10.14 23.69 2.41
CA ASN A 22 -10.08 24.32 3.73
C ASN A 22 -8.76 23.97 4.41
N VAL A 23 -7.86 24.96 4.38
CA VAL A 23 -6.81 25.16 5.38
C VAL A 23 -7.47 25.77 6.62
N GLY A 24 -7.50 25.03 7.73
CA GLY A 24 -7.95 25.49 9.05
C GLY A 24 -8.61 24.35 9.86
N CYS A 25 -7.95 23.72 10.83
CA CYS A 25 -7.63 24.14 12.20
C CYS A 25 -8.77 23.98 13.24
N SER A 26 -8.64 22.93 14.04
CA SER A 26 -9.06 22.73 15.45
C SER A 26 -10.53 22.39 15.79
N LYS A 27 -10.76 21.10 16.05
CA LYS A 27 -11.21 20.64 17.38
C LYS A 27 -10.41 19.41 17.80
N GLY A 28 -9.95 19.41 19.04
CA GLY A 28 -8.98 18.46 19.56
C GLY A 28 -9.56 17.06 19.71
N GLU A 29 -8.95 16.14 18.99
CA GLU A 29 -8.45 14.85 19.47
C GLU A 29 -7.05 14.71 18.84
N GLU A 30 -6.15 13.92 19.43
CA GLU A 30 -4.71 13.86 19.16
C GLU A 30 -4.34 13.36 17.75
N GLY A 31 -4.80 14.07 16.71
CA GLY A 31 -4.27 14.01 15.36
C GLY A 31 -3.00 14.84 15.31
N GLU A 32 -1.90 14.17 14.96
CA GLU A 32 -0.57 14.76 14.79
C GLU A 32 -0.67 16.04 13.96
N ARG A 33 -0.39 17.18 14.60
CA ARG A 33 -0.39 18.48 13.92
C ARG A 33 0.56 18.37 12.72
N PRO A 34 0.12 18.72 11.51
CA PRO A 34 0.98 18.64 10.35
C PRO A 34 2.21 19.51 10.59
N PHE A 35 3.38 18.93 10.31
CA PHE A 35 4.65 19.61 10.45
C PHE A 35 4.63 20.94 9.69
N ARG A 36 4.78 22.06 10.42
CA ARG A 36 4.82 23.39 9.82
C ARG A 36 6.26 23.75 9.51
N PHE A 37 6.63 23.57 8.25
CA PHE A 37 7.89 24.08 7.72
C PHE A 37 7.78 25.61 7.57
N LEU A 38 8.64 26.35 8.26
CA LEU A 38 8.72 27.80 8.13
C LEU A 38 9.81 28.15 7.12
N VAL A 39 9.48 29.02 6.16
CA VAL A 39 10.46 29.53 5.18
C VAL A 39 11.61 30.27 5.85
N SER A 40 11.38 30.85 7.04
CA SER A 40 12.41 31.48 7.85
C SER A 40 13.55 30.54 8.25
N TRP A 41 13.32 29.22 8.20
CA TRP A 41 14.36 28.23 8.44
C TRP A 41 15.35 28.18 7.28
N LEU A 42 14.93 28.43 6.04
CA LEU A 42 15.83 28.47 4.88
C LEU A 42 16.69 29.74 4.81
N THR A 43 16.27 30.81 5.48
CA THR A 43 17.06 32.05 5.59
C THR A 43 18.15 32.01 6.66
N ASP A 44 18.11 31.01 7.55
CA ASP A 44 19.13 30.83 8.56
C ASP A 44 20.38 30.15 7.94
N PRO A 45 21.57 30.79 7.98
CA PRO A 45 22.81 30.21 7.45
C PRO A 45 23.19 28.85 8.08
N GLU A 46 22.79 28.60 9.32
CA GLU A 46 23.10 27.36 10.04
C GLU A 46 22.09 26.24 9.80
N PHE A 47 20.92 26.53 9.22
CA PHE A 47 19.86 25.54 9.06
C PHE A 47 20.31 24.34 8.23
N GLN A 48 21.05 24.59 7.15
CA GLN A 48 21.58 23.52 6.31
C GLN A 48 22.53 22.62 7.10
N ASP A 49 23.40 23.19 7.95
CA ASP A 49 24.32 22.41 8.78
C ASP A 49 23.57 21.61 9.84
N VAL A 50 22.56 22.21 10.50
CA VAL A 50 21.73 21.53 11.51
C VAL A 50 20.99 20.34 10.90
N VAL A 51 20.34 20.50 9.74
CA VAL A 51 19.65 19.41 9.05
C VAL A 51 20.63 18.33 8.64
N THR A 52 21.76 18.71 8.03
CA THR A 52 22.79 17.76 7.58
C THR A 52 23.38 16.99 8.75
N LYS A 53 23.73 17.67 9.84
CA LYS A 53 24.30 17.08 11.06
C LYS A 53 23.29 16.16 11.77
N SER A 54 22.03 16.54 11.83
CA SER A 54 20.97 15.73 12.45
C SER A 54 20.64 14.49 11.61
N TRP A 55 20.65 14.60 10.28
CA TRP A 55 20.37 13.47 9.40
C TRP A 55 21.54 12.50 9.28
N ARG A 56 22.79 12.97 9.47
CA ARG A 56 24.00 12.12 9.59
C ARG A 56 23.96 11.16 10.77
N VAL A 57 23.08 11.38 11.76
CA VAL A 57 22.91 10.45 12.89
C VAL A 57 22.48 9.06 12.42
N LYS A 58 21.73 8.93 11.31
CA LYS A 58 21.38 7.62 10.73
C LYS A 58 22.61 6.79 10.35
N GLU A 59 23.69 7.42 9.90
CA GLU A 59 24.93 6.68 9.59
C GLU A 59 25.71 6.25 10.83
N LYS A 60 25.49 6.91 11.98
CA LYS A 60 26.20 6.60 13.21
C LYS A 60 25.73 5.28 13.86
N TYR A 61 24.48 4.90 13.61
CA TYR A 61 23.89 3.62 14.06
C TYR A 61 23.90 2.55 12.96
N ASN A 62 24.60 2.77 11.83
CA ASN A 62 24.83 1.76 10.79
C ASN A 62 25.88 0.72 11.25
N SER A 63 25.70 0.12 12.44
CA SER A 63 26.55 -0.99 12.86
C SER A 63 26.33 -2.17 11.93
N SER A 64 27.40 -2.91 11.62
CA SER A 64 27.33 -4.12 10.78
C SER A 64 26.23 -5.08 11.25
N ARG A 65 26.13 -5.27 12.57
CA ARG A 65 25.10 -6.09 13.23
C ARG A 65 23.67 -5.63 12.93
N LEU A 66 23.41 -4.32 12.85
CA LEU A 66 22.07 -3.81 12.53
C LEU A 66 21.71 -4.06 11.06
N ARG A 67 22.69 -3.98 10.15
CA ARG A 67 22.50 -4.31 8.73
C ARG A 67 22.32 -5.80 8.50
N GLU A 68 23.08 -6.63 9.20
CA GLU A 68 22.90 -8.09 9.19
C GLU A 68 21.50 -8.45 9.66
N ARG A 69 21.05 -7.86 10.78
CA ARG A 69 19.70 -8.10 11.29
C ARG A 69 18.61 -7.60 10.35
N GLU A 70 18.81 -6.46 9.71
CA GLU A 70 17.89 -5.94 8.69
C GLU A 70 17.79 -6.90 7.49
N ALA A 71 18.92 -7.42 7.01
CA ALA A 71 18.94 -8.39 5.91
C ALA A 71 18.27 -9.72 6.28
N GLU A 72 18.49 -10.24 7.49
CA GLU A 72 17.79 -11.42 8.01
C GLU A 72 16.28 -11.22 8.01
N LEU A 73 15.81 -10.08 8.54
CA LEU A 73 14.39 -9.77 8.61
C LEU A 73 13.77 -9.61 7.21
N GLN A 74 14.50 -9.00 6.28
CA GLN A 74 14.05 -8.88 4.89
C GLN A 74 13.89 -10.25 4.23
N PHE A 75 14.84 -11.16 4.46
CA PHE A 75 14.76 -12.53 3.97
C PHE A 75 13.58 -13.31 4.58
N GLU A 76 13.35 -13.15 5.89
CA GLU A 76 12.19 -13.77 6.57
C GLU A 76 10.87 -13.26 5.97
N ILE A 77 10.74 -11.95 5.73
CA ILE A 77 9.56 -11.37 5.09
C ILE A 77 9.35 -11.95 3.70
N GLU A 78 10.38 -11.99 2.87
CA GLU A 78 10.28 -12.53 1.50
C GLU A 78 9.86 -14.00 1.49
N SER A 79 10.41 -14.80 2.42
CA SER A 79 10.03 -16.20 2.61
C SER A 79 8.54 -16.36 2.96
N ILE A 80 8.04 -15.55 3.90
CA ILE A 80 6.63 -15.56 4.32
C ILE A 80 5.72 -15.16 3.15
N LEU A 81 6.07 -14.10 2.42
CA LEU A 81 5.28 -13.63 1.27
C LEU A 81 5.17 -14.69 0.18
N ASN A 82 6.26 -15.42 -0.10
CA ASN A 82 6.24 -16.51 -1.06
C ASN A 82 5.33 -17.67 -0.59
N GLN A 83 5.37 -18.01 0.70
CA GLN A 83 4.46 -19.01 1.27
C GLN A 83 2.99 -18.58 1.16
N GLU A 84 2.69 -17.30 1.43
CA GLU A 84 1.35 -16.75 1.28
C GLU A 84 0.89 -16.79 -0.19
N GLU A 85 1.75 -16.40 -1.13
CA GLU A 85 1.43 -16.46 -2.56
C GLU A 85 1.07 -17.89 -2.99
N LEU A 86 1.89 -18.87 -2.60
CA LEU A 86 1.63 -20.28 -2.88
C LEU A 86 0.34 -20.77 -2.23
N PHE A 87 0.08 -20.40 -0.98
CA PHE A 87 -1.14 -20.73 -0.27
C PHE A 87 -2.37 -20.17 -1.00
N TRP A 88 -2.35 -18.89 -1.37
CA TRP A 88 -3.47 -18.24 -2.05
C TRP A 88 -3.67 -18.77 -3.48
N ALA A 89 -2.59 -19.12 -4.19
CA ALA A 89 -2.69 -19.79 -5.48
C ALA A 89 -3.35 -21.17 -5.38
N GLN A 90 -3.00 -21.96 -4.36
CA GLN A 90 -3.63 -23.26 -4.12
C GLN A 90 -5.09 -23.11 -3.69
N LYS A 91 -5.37 -22.22 -2.75
CA LYS A 91 -6.71 -21.97 -2.22
C LYS A 91 -7.67 -21.51 -3.32
N SER A 92 -7.29 -20.52 -4.11
CA SER A 92 -8.11 -20.03 -5.22
C SER A 92 -8.40 -21.11 -6.26
N ARG A 93 -7.43 -21.98 -6.56
CA ARG A 93 -7.64 -23.15 -7.44
C ARG A 93 -8.63 -24.15 -6.85
N CYS A 94 -8.50 -24.48 -5.57
CA CYS A 94 -9.44 -25.38 -4.89
C CYS A 94 -10.86 -24.79 -4.84
N GLU A 95 -10.98 -23.50 -4.52
CA GLU A 95 -12.26 -22.79 -4.53
C GLU A 95 -12.88 -22.76 -5.93
N TRP A 96 -12.08 -22.54 -6.97
CA TRP A 96 -12.53 -22.61 -8.37
C TRP A 96 -13.04 -24.01 -8.74
N LEU A 97 -12.31 -25.06 -8.37
CA LEU A 97 -12.72 -26.44 -8.64
C LEU A 97 -13.97 -26.84 -7.85
N TYR A 98 -14.09 -26.39 -6.60
CA TYR A 98 -15.23 -26.67 -5.74
C TYR A 98 -16.51 -25.97 -6.23
N ASN A 99 -16.41 -24.68 -6.56
CA ASN A 99 -17.54 -23.90 -7.06
C ASN A 99 -17.87 -24.23 -8.52
N GLY A 100 -16.93 -24.81 -9.27
CA GLY A 100 -17.09 -25.13 -10.68
C GLY A 100 -17.29 -23.89 -11.56
N ASP A 101 -17.65 -24.10 -12.83
CA ASP A 101 -17.99 -22.99 -13.73
C ASP A 101 -19.45 -22.55 -13.52
N CYS A 102 -19.66 -21.73 -12.49
CA CYS A 102 -20.93 -21.04 -12.23
C CYS A 102 -21.38 -20.12 -13.40
N ASN A 103 -20.51 -19.87 -14.38
CA ASN A 103 -20.79 -19.01 -15.53
C ASN A 103 -21.34 -19.80 -16.74
N THR A 104 -21.47 -21.13 -16.63
CA THR A 104 -22.05 -21.99 -17.69
C THR A 104 -23.44 -21.52 -18.14
N ARG A 105 -24.34 -21.13 -17.23
CA ARG A 105 -25.65 -20.56 -17.59
C ARG A 105 -25.56 -19.31 -18.44
N PHE A 106 -24.61 -18.41 -18.15
CA PHE A 106 -24.40 -17.19 -18.93
C PHE A 106 -23.87 -17.52 -20.32
N PHE A 107 -22.85 -18.37 -20.42
CA PHE A 107 -22.28 -18.77 -21.71
C PHE A 107 -23.29 -19.54 -22.56
N HIS A 108 -24.07 -20.45 -21.95
CA HIS A 108 -25.14 -21.18 -22.61
C HIS A 108 -26.26 -20.24 -23.08
N SER A 109 -26.71 -19.29 -22.24
CA SER A 109 -27.72 -18.30 -22.64
C SER A 109 -27.22 -17.40 -23.77
N ARG A 110 -25.97 -16.94 -23.71
CA ARG A 110 -25.38 -16.05 -24.72
C ARG A 110 -25.09 -16.76 -26.05
N THR A 111 -24.69 -18.02 -26.03
CA THR A 111 -24.53 -18.82 -27.27
C THR A 111 -25.88 -19.15 -27.91
N LEU A 112 -26.90 -19.49 -27.11
CA LEU A 112 -28.26 -19.71 -27.63
C LEU A 112 -28.86 -18.45 -28.28
N LYS A 113 -28.60 -17.26 -27.72
CA LYS A 113 -29.01 -15.98 -28.32
C LYS A 113 -28.34 -15.65 -29.66
N ARG A 114 -27.12 -16.15 -29.92
CA ARG A 114 -26.38 -15.91 -31.18
C ARG A 114 -26.69 -16.93 -32.28
N ARG A 115 -27.35 -18.04 -31.93
CA ARG A 115 -27.76 -19.08 -32.89
C ARG A 115 -29.16 -18.85 -33.50
N LYS A 116 -29.88 -17.84 -33.03
CA LYS A 116 -31.05 -17.27 -33.70
C LYS A 116 -30.61 -16.11 -34.58
#